data_AF-A0A524F1W1-F1
#
_entry.id   AF-A0A524F1W1-F1
#
_cell.length_a   1.000
_cell.length_b   1.000
_cell.length_c   1.000
_cell.angle_alpha   90.00
_cell.angle_beta   90.00
_cell.angle_gamma   90.00
#
_symmetry.space_group_name_H-M   'P 1'
#
loop_
_entity.id
_entity.type
_entity.pdbx_description
1 polymer ?
#
loop_
_entity_poly.entity_id
_entity_poly.type
_entity_poly.pdbx_seq_one_letter_code
_entity_poly.pdbx_strand_id
1 'polypeptide(L)'
;MENKDSKKKAKISEDRRTIEYSRDEIESLLPNLAGELSGDQYNPLEIIPKKFEGSPRSPDEIKKATESQYDPDSELYFPKTEDYLRRCSTLEEADEIINHQLKIHEITLEYANELRQICRKHGLRYFGQKKEWGYYEKTYRNKRNSV
;
A
#
# COMPACT_ATOMS: atom_id res chain seq x y z
N MET A 1 -11.25 1.54 -54.45
CA MET A 1 -10.57 0.31 -53.96
C MET A 1 -9.72 0.74 -52.79
N GLU A 2 -9.92 0.40 -51.52
CA GLU A 2 -10.82 -0.49 -50.79
C GLU A 2 -10.94 0.13 -49.38
N ASN A 3 -12.15 0.17 -48.82
CA ASN A 3 -12.41 0.63 -47.46
C ASN A 3 -11.73 -0.31 -46.46
N LYS A 4 -10.74 0.17 -45.71
CA LYS A 4 -10.11 -0.57 -44.59
C LYS A 4 -10.46 0.05 -43.23
N ASP A 5 -11.75 0.28 -42.99
CA ASP A 5 -12.28 0.53 -41.64
C ASP A 5 -13.04 -0.71 -41.16
N SER A 6 -12.33 -1.81 -40.96
CA SER A 6 -12.84 -2.95 -40.21
C SER A 6 -12.11 -2.98 -38.86
N LYS A 7 -12.59 -2.17 -37.90
CA LYS A 7 -12.21 -2.34 -36.49
C LYS A 7 -12.64 -3.74 -36.06
N LYS A 8 -11.71 -4.70 -36.14
CA LYS A 8 -11.89 -6.04 -35.60
C LYS A 8 -12.18 -5.87 -34.11
N LYS A 9 -13.34 -6.37 -33.67
CA LYS A 9 -13.73 -6.27 -32.26
C LYS A 9 -12.87 -7.24 -31.45
N ALA A 10 -12.33 -6.76 -30.34
CA ALA A 10 -11.57 -7.58 -29.41
C ALA A 10 -12.41 -8.80 -28.98
N LYS A 11 -11.78 -9.97 -28.96
CA LYS A 11 -12.47 -11.20 -28.55
C LYS A 11 -12.51 -11.24 -27.03
N ILE A 12 -13.70 -11.18 -26.47
CA ILE A 12 -13.91 -11.26 -25.03
C ILE A 12 -14.23 -12.70 -24.68
N SER A 13 -13.57 -13.24 -23.65
CA SER A 13 -13.87 -14.58 -23.14
C SER A 13 -15.30 -14.69 -22.64
N GLU A 14 -15.87 -15.90 -22.63
CA GLU A 14 -17.24 -16.14 -22.17
C GLU A 14 -17.46 -15.70 -20.71
N ASP A 15 -16.43 -15.83 -19.87
CA ASP A 15 -16.44 -15.39 -18.47
C ASP A 15 -16.15 -13.88 -18.30
N ARG A 16 -15.92 -13.16 -19.40
CA ARG A 16 -15.62 -11.72 -19.49
C ARG A 16 -14.41 -11.25 -18.67
N ARG A 17 -13.52 -12.16 -18.29
CA ARG A 17 -12.29 -11.81 -17.56
C ARG A 17 -11.10 -11.55 -18.45
N THR A 18 -11.12 -12.08 -19.68
CA THR A 18 -10.00 -12.00 -20.61
C THR A 18 -10.44 -11.34 -21.90
N ILE A 19 -9.58 -10.48 -22.44
CA ILE A 19 -9.77 -9.84 -23.74
C ILE A 19 -8.54 -10.15 -24.59
N GLU A 20 -8.75 -10.74 -25.74
CA GLU A 20 -7.71 -11.06 -26.71
C GLU A 20 -7.69 -10.02 -27.84
N TYR A 21 -6.49 -9.51 -28.11
CA TYR A 21 -6.19 -8.59 -29.22
C TYR A 21 -5.20 -9.26 -30.18
N SER A 22 -5.27 -8.90 -31.46
CA SER A 22 -4.20 -9.27 -32.39
C SER A 22 -2.96 -8.41 -32.16
N ARG A 23 -1.78 -8.91 -32.52
CA ARG A 23 -0.52 -8.17 -32.36
C ARG A 23 -0.56 -6.81 -33.06
N ASP A 24 -1.02 -6.78 -34.31
CA ASP A 24 -1.18 -5.56 -35.10
C ASP A 24 -2.12 -4.54 -34.44
N GLU A 25 -3.18 -5.00 -33.76
CA GLU A 25 -4.09 -4.13 -33.00
C GLU A 25 -3.42 -3.52 -31.78
N ILE A 26 -2.64 -4.30 -31.02
CA ILE A 26 -1.89 -3.79 -29.86
C ILE A 26 -0.83 -2.78 -30.32
N GLU A 27 -0.11 -3.07 -31.41
CA GLU A 27 0.89 -2.15 -31.99
C GLU A 27 0.27 -0.83 -32.46
N SER A 28 -0.96 -0.86 -33.02
CA SER A 28 -1.66 0.36 -33.43
C SER A 28 -2.25 1.15 -32.26
N LEU A 29 -2.81 0.47 -31.25
CA LEU A 29 -3.54 1.13 -30.16
C LEU A 29 -2.62 1.56 -29.02
N LEU A 30 -1.62 0.73 -28.71
CA LEU A 30 -0.74 0.85 -27.56
C LEU A 30 0.72 0.57 -27.97
N PRO A 31 1.32 1.39 -28.85
CA PRO A 31 2.63 1.13 -29.45
C PRO A 31 3.75 0.96 -28.41
N ASN A 32 3.70 1.71 -27.32
CA ASN A 32 4.68 1.59 -26.23
C ASN A 32 4.57 0.24 -25.51
N LEU A 33 3.33 -0.17 -25.17
CA LEU A 33 3.07 -1.46 -24.54
C LEU A 33 3.44 -2.63 -25.47
N ALA A 34 3.17 -2.49 -26.77
CA ALA A 34 3.57 -3.48 -27.76
C ALA A 34 5.09 -3.66 -27.76
N GLY A 35 5.84 -2.56 -27.72
CA GLY A 35 7.31 -2.57 -27.62
C GLY A 35 7.83 -3.22 -26.32
N GLU A 36 7.16 -2.96 -25.19
CA GLU A 36 7.46 -3.60 -23.90
C GLU A 36 7.23 -5.12 -23.97
N LEU A 37 6.09 -5.56 -24.53
CA LEU A 37 5.75 -6.97 -24.68
C LEU A 37 6.64 -7.71 -25.69
N SER A 38 7.11 -7.02 -26.75
CA SER A 38 7.94 -7.61 -27.79
C SER A 38 9.42 -7.76 -27.42
N GLY A 39 9.84 -7.26 -26.25
CA GLY A 39 11.15 -7.55 -25.68
C GLY A 39 12.28 -6.58 -26.04
N ASP A 40 12.01 -5.50 -26.78
CA ASP A 40 13.03 -4.44 -27.04
C ASP A 40 13.29 -3.57 -25.81
N GLN A 41 12.43 -3.69 -24.79
CA GLN A 41 12.70 -3.22 -23.43
C GLN A 41 12.36 -4.32 -22.44
N TYR A 42 13.09 -5.43 -22.49
CA TYR A 42 13.23 -6.29 -21.31
C TYR A 42 14.12 -5.58 -20.26
N ASN A 43 13.71 -4.38 -19.83
CA ASN A 43 13.86 -4.07 -18.43
C ASN A 43 12.67 -4.79 -17.83
N PRO A 44 12.83 -5.98 -17.21
CA PRO A 44 11.86 -6.32 -16.20
C PRO A 44 11.87 -5.07 -15.33
N LEU A 45 10.72 -4.42 -15.18
CA LEU A 45 10.51 -3.78 -13.90
C LEU A 45 10.63 -4.97 -12.95
N GLU A 46 11.86 -5.27 -12.52
CA GLU A 46 12.11 -5.63 -11.17
C GLU A 46 11.44 -4.46 -10.45
N ILE A 47 10.16 -4.67 -10.16
CA ILE A 47 9.66 -4.46 -8.83
C ILE A 47 10.65 -5.28 -8.01
N ILE A 48 11.82 -4.68 -7.73
CA ILE A 48 12.54 -4.91 -6.52
C ILE A 48 11.48 -4.39 -5.57
N PRO A 49 10.70 -5.25 -4.88
CA PRO A 49 10.29 -4.79 -3.60
C PRO A 49 11.63 -4.42 -2.99
N LYS A 50 11.89 -3.12 -2.82
CA LYS A 50 12.48 -2.75 -1.56
C LYS A 50 11.51 -3.40 -0.59
N LYS A 51 11.83 -4.64 -0.21
CA LYS A 51 11.87 -5.01 1.18
C LYS A 51 12.58 -3.79 1.74
N PHE A 52 11.78 -2.81 2.14
CA PHE A 52 12.12 -2.06 3.31
C PHE A 52 12.18 -3.19 4.30
N GLU A 53 13.36 -3.81 4.39
CA GLU A 53 13.63 -4.80 5.38
C GLU A 53 13.31 -3.99 6.62
N GLY A 54 12.17 -4.30 7.23
CA GLY A 54 12.00 -4.10 8.64
C GLY A 54 13.10 -4.93 9.27
N SER A 55 14.34 -4.44 9.17
CA SER A 55 15.41 -4.80 10.07
C SER A 55 14.75 -4.72 11.43
N PRO A 56 14.80 -5.79 12.25
CA PRO A 56 14.25 -5.75 13.59
C PRO A 56 14.81 -4.50 14.25
N ARG A 57 13.98 -3.46 14.37
CA ARG A 57 14.45 -2.18 14.89
C ARG A 57 14.76 -2.50 16.35
N SER A 58 16.03 -2.36 16.73
CA SER A 58 16.39 -2.43 18.15
C SER A 58 15.45 -1.50 18.94
N PRO A 59 15.07 -1.81 20.19
CA PRO A 59 14.27 -0.91 21.02
C PRO A 59 14.80 0.54 21.02
N ASP A 60 16.12 0.72 20.87
CA ASP A 60 16.77 2.03 20.78
C ASP A 60 16.62 2.69 19.38
N GLU A 61 16.58 1.89 18.31
CA GLU A 61 16.29 2.36 16.94
C GLU A 61 14.81 2.71 16.76
N ILE A 62 13.90 1.97 17.42
CA ILE A 62 12.48 2.31 17.49
C ILE A 62 12.32 3.66 18.18
N LYS A 63 12.90 3.84 19.38
CA LYS A 63 12.87 5.11 20.12
C LYS A 63 13.41 6.27 19.29
N LYS A 64 14.55 6.09 18.63
CA LYS A 64 15.16 7.12 17.77
C LYS A 64 14.32 7.42 16.52
N ALA A 65 13.65 6.43 15.93
CA ALA A 65 12.72 6.63 14.81
C ALA A 65 11.37 7.23 15.23
N THR A 66 10.94 7.01 16.48
CA THR A 66 9.74 7.63 17.05
C THR A 66 10.01 9.05 17.54
N GLU A 67 11.23 9.35 18.00
CA GLU A 67 11.62 10.66 18.52
C GLU A 67 12.12 11.63 17.43
N SER A 68 12.81 11.15 16.39
CA SER A 68 13.64 12.05 15.58
C SER A 68 13.04 12.65 14.31
N GLN A 69 11.86 12.28 13.83
CA GLN A 69 11.19 13.02 12.74
C GLN A 69 9.77 12.49 12.52
N TYR A 70 8.82 13.05 13.25
CA TYR A 70 7.44 13.06 12.79
C TYR A 70 7.38 13.95 11.54
N ASP A 71 7.61 13.35 10.37
CA ASP A 71 7.19 13.97 9.12
C ASP A 71 5.70 13.65 8.94
N PRO A 72 4.78 14.63 9.10
CA PRO A 72 3.36 14.40 8.91
C PRO A 72 3.02 13.96 7.48
N ASP A 73 3.94 14.05 6.50
CA ASP A 73 3.77 13.45 5.17
C ASP A 73 4.00 11.94 5.18
N SER A 74 4.88 11.41 6.04
CA SER A 74 5.15 9.97 6.12
C SER A 74 3.94 9.15 6.55
N GLU A 75 3.09 9.64 7.46
CA GLU A 75 1.89 8.92 7.91
C GLU A 75 0.83 8.77 6.80
N LEU A 76 0.79 9.71 5.83
CA LEU A 76 -0.20 9.69 4.75
C LEU A 76 0.08 8.59 3.73
N TYR A 77 1.35 8.36 3.45
CA TYR A 77 1.80 7.41 2.44
C TYR A 77 2.23 6.07 3.04
N PHE A 78 2.74 6.07 4.27
CA PHE A 78 3.32 4.91 4.95
C PHE A 78 2.79 4.81 6.39
N PRO A 79 1.52 4.43 6.58
CA PRO A 79 0.96 4.21 7.91
C PRO A 79 1.70 3.09 8.64
N LYS A 80 2.05 3.33 9.90
CA LYS A 80 2.68 2.34 10.79
C LYS A 80 1.62 1.55 11.57
N THR A 81 2.05 0.54 12.31
CA THR A 81 1.19 -0.26 13.20
C THR A 81 0.37 0.61 14.16
N GLU A 82 0.99 1.64 14.74
CA GLU A 82 0.32 2.58 15.64
C GLU A 82 -0.80 3.37 14.94
N ASP A 83 -0.66 3.65 13.65
CA ASP A 83 -1.69 4.33 12.86
C ASP A 83 -2.93 3.47 12.65
N TYR A 84 -2.73 2.17 12.42
CA TYR A 84 -3.82 1.20 12.36
C TYR A 84 -4.50 1.05 13.72
N LEU A 85 -3.71 1.02 14.82
CA LEU A 85 -4.26 0.97 16.18
C LEU A 85 -5.11 2.21 16.52
N ARG A 86 -4.74 3.40 16.02
CA ARG A 86 -5.54 4.62 16.19
C ARG A 86 -6.89 4.58 15.48
N ARG A 87 -7.11 3.67 14.52
CA ARG A 87 -8.41 3.46 13.86
C ARG A 87 -9.33 2.54 14.67
N CYS A 88 -8.75 1.71 15.54
CA CYS A 88 -9.49 0.76 16.35
C CYS A 88 -10.37 1.49 17.39
N SER A 89 -11.54 0.89 17.61
CA SER A 89 -12.53 1.25 18.61
C SER A 89 -12.47 0.32 19.82
N THR A 90 -12.10 -0.95 19.61
CA THR A 90 -12.04 -1.98 20.66
C THR A 90 -10.65 -2.62 20.77
N LEU A 91 -10.36 -3.20 21.94
CA LEU A 91 -9.11 -3.92 22.16
C LEU A 91 -9.01 -5.20 21.31
N GLU A 92 -10.15 -5.77 20.93
CA GLU A 92 -10.22 -6.94 20.06
C GLU A 92 -9.77 -6.60 18.64
N GLU A 93 -10.31 -5.52 18.06
CA GLU A 93 -9.85 -5.00 16.76
C GLU A 93 -8.35 -4.72 16.78
N ALA A 94 -7.84 -4.13 17.86
CA ALA A 94 -6.41 -3.88 18.01
C ALA A 94 -5.58 -5.16 18.03
N ASP A 95 -6.06 -6.22 18.68
CA ASP A 95 -5.36 -7.50 18.73
C ASP A 95 -5.35 -8.19 17.36
N GLU A 96 -6.45 -8.11 16.60
CA GLU A 96 -6.51 -8.57 15.22
C GLU A 96 -5.49 -7.86 14.32
N ILE A 97 -5.41 -6.53 14.43
CA ILE A 97 -4.42 -5.74 13.70
C ILE A 97 -3.00 -6.16 14.09
N ILE A 98 -2.69 -6.27 15.38
CA ILE A 98 -1.36 -6.68 15.84
C ILE A 98 -1.01 -8.09 15.31
N ASN A 99 -1.95 -9.03 15.36
CA ASN A 99 -1.77 -10.38 14.82
C ASN A 99 -1.55 -10.39 13.31
N HIS A 100 -2.30 -9.57 12.57
CA HIS A 100 -2.11 -9.41 11.13
C HIS A 100 -0.70 -8.89 10.81
N GLN A 101 -0.28 -7.81 11.46
CA GLN A 101 1.04 -7.20 11.28
C GLN A 101 2.18 -8.16 11.64
N LEU A 102 2.00 -8.99 12.66
CA LEU A 102 2.94 -10.04 13.02
C LEU A 102 3.01 -11.13 11.93
N LYS A 103 1.87 -11.56 11.39
CA LYS A 103 1.79 -12.60 10.34
C LYS A 103 2.48 -12.18 9.06
N ILE A 104 2.34 -10.91 8.66
CA ILE A 104 3.03 -10.36 7.49
C ILE A 104 4.47 -9.92 7.79
N HIS A 105 4.97 -10.18 9.00
CA HIS A 105 6.33 -9.86 9.47
C HIS A 105 6.68 -8.36 9.41
N GLU A 106 5.68 -7.47 9.52
CA GLU A 106 5.92 -6.03 9.65
C GLU A 106 6.40 -5.64 11.05
N ILE A 107 6.08 -6.47 12.05
CA ILE A 107 6.52 -6.29 13.44
C ILE A 107 7.08 -7.59 14.01
N THR A 108 7.97 -7.46 15.00
CA THR A 108 8.49 -8.62 15.75
C THR A 108 7.47 -9.09 16.79
N LEU A 109 7.61 -10.35 17.24
CA LEU A 109 6.77 -10.91 18.30
C LEU A 109 6.92 -10.14 19.63
N GLU A 110 8.14 -9.71 19.94
CA GLU A 110 8.43 -8.90 21.13
C GLU A 110 7.65 -7.58 21.09
N TYR A 111 7.75 -6.86 19.97
CA TYR A 111 7.04 -5.60 19.80
C TYR A 111 5.51 -5.77 19.76
N ALA A 112 5.00 -6.86 19.17
CA ALA A 112 3.57 -7.19 19.24
C ALA A 112 3.08 -7.38 20.69
N ASN A 113 3.88 -8.04 21.54
CA ASN A 113 3.55 -8.23 22.94
C ASN A 113 3.60 -6.90 23.74
N GLU A 114 4.57 -6.03 23.45
CA GLU A 114 4.61 -4.68 24.03
C GLU A 114 3.36 -3.87 23.66
N LEU A 115 2.97 -3.85 22.38
CA LEU A 115 1.77 -3.16 21.91
C LEU A 115 0.51 -3.65 22.61
N ARG A 116 0.38 -4.96 22.82
CA ARG A 116 -0.73 -5.55 23.60
C ARG A 116 -0.75 -5.05 25.04
N GLN A 117 0.40 -5.02 25.70
CA GLN A 117 0.51 -4.52 27.07
C GLN A 117 0.13 -3.04 27.15
N ILE A 118 0.60 -2.22 26.21
CA ILE A 118 0.25 -0.80 26.11
C ILE A 118 -1.26 -0.63 25.91
N CYS A 119 -1.86 -1.38 24.98
CA CYS A 119 -3.30 -1.33 24.74
C CYS A 119 -4.11 -1.69 26.00
N ARG A 120 -3.70 -2.73 26.73
CA ARG A 120 -4.40 -3.16 27.96
C ARG A 120 -4.21 -2.20 29.12
N LYS A 121 -3.03 -1.59 29.27
CA LYS A 121 -2.69 -0.73 30.41
C LYS A 121 -3.14 0.72 30.22
N HIS A 122 -2.96 1.27 29.02
CA HIS A 122 -3.18 2.68 28.72
C HIS A 122 -4.36 2.94 27.78
N GLY A 123 -4.89 1.89 27.14
CA GLY A 123 -5.95 2.01 26.15
C GLY A 123 -5.46 2.43 24.77
N LEU A 124 -6.34 2.36 23.77
CA LEU A 124 -6.03 2.63 22.36
C LEU A 124 -5.68 4.09 22.06
N ARG A 125 -6.12 5.02 22.92
CA ARG A 125 -5.86 6.46 22.74
C ARG A 125 -4.49 6.88 23.23
N TYR A 126 -3.71 5.97 23.81
CA TYR A 126 -2.30 6.19 24.12
C TYR A 126 -1.49 6.55 22.86
N PHE A 127 -1.81 5.93 21.72
CA PHE A 127 -1.15 6.20 20.44
C PHE A 127 -1.61 7.51 19.78
N GLY A 128 -2.61 8.20 20.37
CA GLY A 128 -3.14 9.46 19.87
C GLY A 128 -4.64 9.43 19.59
N GLN A 129 -5.13 10.54 19.01
CA GLN A 129 -6.55 10.69 18.69
C GLN A 129 -7.01 9.68 17.63
N LYS A 130 -8.29 9.30 17.70
CA LYS A 130 -8.91 8.34 16.80
C LYS A 130 -8.85 8.86 15.36
N LYS A 131 -8.36 8.03 14.43
CA LYS A 131 -8.40 8.34 13.00
C LYS A 131 -9.78 7.97 12.45
N GLU A 132 -10.61 8.99 12.29
CA GLU A 132 -11.98 8.84 11.77
C GLU A 132 -12.01 8.40 10.30
N TRP A 133 -13.18 7.99 9.85
CA TRP A 133 -13.40 7.68 8.44
C TRP A 133 -13.04 8.87 7.54
N GLY A 134 -12.30 8.56 6.46
CA GLY A 134 -11.74 9.55 5.54
C GLY A 134 -10.56 10.36 6.10
N TYR A 135 -9.94 9.98 7.23
CA TYR A 135 -8.82 10.71 7.83
C TYR A 135 -7.72 11.04 6.82
N TYR A 136 -7.19 10.04 6.10
CA TYR A 136 -6.08 10.23 5.16
C TYR A 136 -6.48 11.13 3.98
N GLU A 137 -7.65 10.92 3.40
CA GLU A 137 -8.17 11.74 2.30
C GLU A 137 -8.38 13.19 2.71
N LYS A 138 -9.06 13.43 3.85
CA LYS A 138 -9.30 14.78 4.39
C LYS A 138 -7.98 15.49 4.70
N THR A 139 -7.04 14.77 5.32
CA THR A 139 -5.73 15.32 5.69
C THR A 139 -4.93 15.66 4.44
N TYR A 140 -4.88 14.77 3.45
CA TYR A 140 -4.20 15.01 2.18
C TYR A 140 -4.79 16.22 1.43
N ARG A 141 -6.12 16.27 1.29
CA ARG A 141 -6.82 17.36 0.60
C ARG A 141 -6.59 18.70 1.28
N ASN A 142 -6.67 18.74 2.60
CA ASN A 142 -6.43 19.96 3.36
C ASN A 142 -4.99 20.45 3.21
N LYS A 143 -3.99 19.54 3.19
CA LYS A 143 -2.61 19.92 2.90
C LYS A 143 -2.44 20.50 1.51
N ARG A 144 -3.02 19.88 0.48
CA ARG A 144 -2.96 20.38 -0.90
C ARG A 144 -3.57 21.78 -1.06
N ASN A 145 -4.56 22.15 -0.25
CA ASN A 145 -5.17 23.47 -0.27
C ASN A 145 -4.41 24.53 0.55
N SER A 146 -3.44 24.11 1.39
CA SER A 146 -2.62 24.99 2.22
C SER A 146 -1.24 25.30 1.62
N VAL A 147 -0.93 24.71 0.46
CA VAL A 147 0.25 24.98 -0.37
C VAL A 147 -0.18 25.83 -1.55
#